data_AF-A0AAD6RWQ4-F1
#
_entry.id   AF-A0AAD6RWQ4-F1
#
_cell.length_a   1.000
_cell.length_b   1.000
_cell.length_c   1.000
_cell.angle_alpha   90.00
_cell.angle_beta   90.00
_cell.angle_gamma   90.00
#
_symmetry.space_group_name_H-M   'P 1'
#
loop_
_entity.id
_entity.type
_entity.pdbx_description
1 polymer ?
#
loop_
_entity_poly.entity_id
_entity_poly.type
_entity_poly.pdbx_seq_one_letter_code
_entity_poly.pdbx_strand_id
1 'polypeptide(L)'
;MASFLRKFLASLFRTPPPSRSSTGVKQHADRENNSFVFIRAHLNHEIVDVVGSLLGFLILASAVFFYGRHPMSKSASLFDAYDRIRDIVGVSLALILKQIFQSSSVIATIAGQAVSEGFLNWRVSPITRRLLTRLIAVIPSMAVAIAVGRPGIDTLLVASQVILAIVLPFITLPLIYLTSSKTVMRVRKPDALVSTVSETNNAWDDTIDYSNGTGTTIVACGIWLVMLTANLYVIVTLILGAR
;
A
#
# COMPACT_ATOMS: atom_id res chain seq x y z
N MET A 1 -30.84 25.50 -4.40
CA MET A 1 -29.48 25.11 -3.94
C MET A 1 -29.49 23.91 -2.98
N ALA A 2 -30.32 23.91 -1.93
CA ALA A 2 -30.38 22.80 -0.95
C ALA A 2 -30.82 21.43 -1.53
N SER A 3 -31.72 21.39 -2.52
CA SER A 3 -32.14 20.12 -3.15
C SER A 3 -31.06 19.54 -4.06
N PHE A 4 -30.26 20.37 -4.71
CA PHE A 4 -29.11 19.96 -5.51
C PHE A 4 -28.00 19.38 -4.63
N LEU A 5 -27.70 20.04 -3.51
CA LEU A 5 -26.73 19.53 -2.53
C LEU A 5 -27.17 18.20 -1.91
N ARG A 6 -28.46 18.05 -1.57
CA ARG A 6 -29.02 16.77 -1.09
C ARG A 6 -28.97 15.67 -2.15
N LYS A 7 -29.32 15.95 -3.40
CA LYS A 7 -29.26 14.97 -4.49
C LYS A 7 -27.83 14.59 -4.84
N PHE A 8 -26.90 15.54 -4.82
CA PHE A 8 -25.48 15.32 -5.00
C PHE A 8 -24.90 14.50 -3.85
N LEU A 9 -25.16 14.86 -2.60
CA LEU A 9 -24.80 14.03 -1.44
C LEU A 9 -25.38 12.63 -1.57
N ALA A 10 -26.69 12.49 -1.86
CA ALA A 10 -27.32 11.19 -2.05
C ALA A 10 -26.71 10.39 -3.22
N SER A 11 -26.24 11.03 -4.29
CA SER A 11 -25.56 10.35 -5.39
C SER A 11 -24.14 9.92 -5.05
N LEU A 12 -23.45 10.63 -4.13
CA LEU A 12 -22.14 10.22 -3.61
C LEU A 12 -22.22 8.97 -2.70
N PHE A 13 -23.35 8.75 -2.03
CA PHE A 13 -23.58 7.57 -1.17
C PHE A 13 -24.19 6.36 -1.91
N ARG A 14 -24.59 6.50 -3.19
CA ARG A 14 -25.07 5.37 -3.98
C ARG A 14 -23.91 4.40 -4.24
N THR A 15 -24.10 3.14 -3.87
CA THR A 15 -23.32 2.04 -4.43
C THR A 15 -23.46 2.07 -5.95
N PRO A 16 -22.37 2.06 -6.73
CA PRO A 16 -22.47 1.91 -8.17
C PRO A 16 -23.36 0.69 -8.47
N PRO A 17 -24.35 0.79 -9.38
CA PRO A 17 -25.06 -0.39 -9.82
C PRO A 17 -24.03 -1.41 -10.35
N PRO A 18 -24.30 -2.72 -10.22
CA PRO A 18 -23.42 -3.73 -10.81
C PRO A 18 -23.18 -3.33 -12.26
N SER A 19 -21.91 -3.28 -12.67
CA SER A 19 -21.54 -2.88 -14.03
C SER A 19 -22.39 -3.68 -15.02
N ARG A 20 -22.93 -3.05 -16.07
CA ARG A 20 -23.74 -3.74 -17.10
C ARG A 20 -22.98 -4.86 -17.85
N SER A 21 -21.70 -5.08 -17.52
CA SER A 21 -20.91 -6.26 -17.88
C SER A 21 -21.07 -7.47 -16.92
N SER A 22 -21.99 -7.40 -15.94
CA SER A 22 -22.28 -8.46 -14.96
C SER A 22 -23.43 -9.38 -15.39
N THR A 23 -23.52 -9.68 -16.68
CA THR A 23 -24.19 -10.92 -17.11
C THR A 23 -23.31 -12.09 -16.65
N GLY A 24 -23.72 -12.73 -15.57
CA GLY A 24 -23.11 -13.94 -15.02
C GLY A 24 -22.14 -13.65 -13.89
N VAL A 25 -22.33 -14.34 -12.77
CA VAL A 25 -21.30 -14.49 -11.73
C VAL A 25 -20.11 -15.18 -12.40
N LYS A 26 -19.15 -14.40 -12.88
CA LYS A 26 -17.88 -14.93 -13.36
C LYS A 26 -17.20 -15.63 -12.20
N GLN A 27 -17.10 -16.95 -12.27
CA GLN A 27 -16.34 -17.74 -11.31
C GLN A 27 -14.84 -17.37 -11.50
N HIS A 28 -13.96 -17.64 -10.53
CA HIS A 28 -12.52 -17.31 -10.68
C HIS A 28 -11.88 -17.91 -11.95
N ALA A 29 -12.53 -18.91 -12.57
CA ALA A 29 -12.18 -19.50 -13.86
C ALA A 29 -12.48 -18.60 -15.09
N ASP A 30 -13.43 -17.67 -15.01
CA ASP A 30 -13.90 -16.83 -16.15
C ASP A 30 -13.17 -15.48 -16.24
N ARG A 31 -12.17 -15.27 -15.36
CA ARG A 31 -11.36 -14.05 -15.34
C ARG A 31 -10.23 -14.22 -16.35
N GLU A 32 -10.48 -13.77 -17.58
CA GLU A 32 -9.45 -13.69 -18.60
C GLU A 32 -8.27 -12.85 -18.08
N ASN A 33 -7.09 -13.45 -18.13
CA ASN A 33 -5.87 -12.80 -17.70
C ASN A 33 -5.49 -11.70 -18.70
N ASN A 34 -4.90 -10.61 -18.23
CA ASN A 34 -4.43 -9.56 -19.11
C ASN A 34 -3.42 -10.13 -20.11
N SER A 35 -3.38 -9.57 -21.34
CA SER A 35 -2.45 -10.03 -22.37
C SER A 35 -1.01 -10.04 -21.84
N PHE A 36 -0.25 -11.08 -22.18
CA PHE A 36 1.15 -11.23 -21.80
C PHE A 36 2.00 -9.99 -22.14
N VAL A 37 1.69 -9.33 -23.25
CA VAL A 37 2.37 -8.08 -23.68
C VAL A 37 2.10 -6.95 -22.68
N PHE A 38 0.88 -6.85 -22.16
CA PHE A 38 0.50 -5.86 -21.16
C PHE A 38 1.21 -6.12 -19.82
N ILE A 39 1.23 -7.37 -19.37
CA ILE A 39 1.88 -7.76 -18.11
C ILE A 39 3.38 -7.43 -18.15
N ARG A 40 4.07 -7.80 -19.24
CA ARG A 40 5.51 -7.56 -19.38
C ARG A 40 5.86 -6.07 -19.44
N ALA A 41 5.07 -5.27 -20.16
CA ALA A 41 5.27 -3.83 -20.24
C ALA A 41 5.07 -3.15 -18.87
N HIS A 42 4.03 -3.53 -18.14
CA HIS A 42 3.74 -2.97 -16.83
C HIS A 42 4.77 -3.39 -15.78
N LEU A 43 5.14 -4.67 -15.74
CA LEU A 43 6.11 -5.21 -14.77
C LEU A 43 7.46 -4.49 -14.83
N ASN A 44 7.99 -4.25 -16.04
CA ASN A 44 9.26 -3.54 -16.20
C ASN A 44 9.17 -2.09 -15.71
N HIS A 45 8.05 -1.41 -15.98
CA HIS A 45 7.85 -0.05 -15.52
C HIS A 45 7.75 0.03 -13.99
N GLU A 46 6.97 -0.86 -13.37
CA GLU A 46 6.81 -0.96 -11.92
C GLU A 46 8.14 -1.27 -11.21
N ILE A 47 8.96 -2.17 -11.77
CA ILE A 47 10.29 -2.48 -11.20
C ILE A 47 11.18 -1.25 -11.22
N VAL A 48 11.23 -0.53 -12.34
CA VAL A 48 12.06 0.68 -12.47
C VAL A 48 11.60 1.76 -11.50
N ASP A 49 10.29 1.97 -11.35
CA ASP A 49 9.72 2.95 -10.43
C ASP A 49 10.05 2.60 -8.96
N VAL A 50 9.84 1.35 -8.55
CA VAL A 50 10.12 0.90 -7.17
C VAL A 50 11.61 1.01 -6.84
N VAL A 51 12.49 0.56 -7.73
CA VAL A 51 13.95 0.62 -7.51
C VAL A 51 14.43 2.07 -7.49
N GLY A 52 13.94 2.91 -8.41
CA GLY A 52 14.28 4.33 -8.46
C GLY A 52 13.83 5.07 -7.20
N SER A 53 12.60 4.82 -6.75
CA SER A 53 12.05 5.36 -5.50
C SER A 53 12.87 4.95 -4.28
N LEU A 54 13.24 3.67 -4.17
CA LEU A 54 14.01 3.15 -3.05
C LEU A 54 15.42 3.76 -3.00
N LEU A 55 16.10 3.86 -4.14
CA LEU A 55 17.41 4.51 -4.24
C LEU A 55 17.33 5.99 -3.88
N GLY A 56 16.30 6.69 -4.37
CA GLY A 56 16.07 8.10 -4.02
C GLY A 56 15.87 8.31 -2.51
N PHE A 57 15.08 7.44 -1.87
CA PHE A 57 14.89 7.48 -0.42
C PHE A 57 16.19 7.19 0.34
N LEU A 58 16.98 6.21 -0.11
CA LEU A 58 18.25 5.88 0.54
C LEU A 58 19.27 7.02 0.44
N ILE A 59 19.35 7.68 -0.72
CA ILE A 59 20.21 8.85 -0.94
C ILE A 59 19.77 9.99 -0.01
N LEU A 60 18.46 10.27 0.05
CA LEU A 60 17.92 11.29 0.94
C LEU A 60 18.21 10.97 2.42
N ALA A 61 17.97 9.73 2.85
CA ALA A 61 18.23 9.29 4.23
C ALA A 61 19.71 9.41 4.58
N SER A 62 20.61 8.98 3.69
CA SER A 62 22.06 9.13 3.85
C SER A 62 22.46 10.60 3.95
N ALA A 63 21.94 11.45 3.06
CA ALA A 63 22.24 12.88 3.09
C ALA A 63 21.80 13.54 4.40
N VAL A 64 20.60 13.22 4.89
CA VAL A 64 20.09 13.73 6.17
C VAL A 64 20.93 13.24 7.35
N PHE A 65 21.35 11.97 7.35
CA PHE A 65 22.14 11.39 8.44
C PHE A 65 23.57 11.94 8.51
N PHE A 66 24.25 12.06 7.37
CA PHE A 66 25.67 12.48 7.32
C PHE A 66 25.87 14.00 7.27
N TYR A 67 24.97 14.76 6.63
CA TYR A 67 25.07 16.22 6.49
C TYR A 67 24.14 17.00 7.42
N GLY A 68 23.34 16.32 8.26
CA GLY A 68 22.52 16.96 9.28
C GLY A 68 23.39 17.68 10.32
N ARG A 69 23.43 19.01 10.27
CA ARG A 69 24.35 19.87 11.04
C ARG A 69 24.13 19.95 12.56
N HIS A 70 23.33 19.09 13.17
CA HIS A 70 23.12 19.12 14.63
C HIS A 70 22.99 17.71 15.22
N PRO A 71 23.69 17.37 16.32
CA PRO A 71 23.39 16.16 17.07
C PRO A 71 21.93 16.21 17.55
N MET A 72 21.13 15.20 17.20
CA MET A 72 19.77 15.01 17.71
C MET A 72 19.83 14.81 19.24
N SER A 73 19.88 15.91 19.99
CA SER A 73 19.87 15.88 21.46
C SER A 73 18.43 15.91 22.03
N LYS A 74 17.42 16.04 21.15
CA LYS A 74 16.00 15.93 21.49
C LYS A 74 15.29 15.09 20.42
N SER A 75 14.34 14.26 20.85
CA SER A 75 13.40 13.56 19.97
C SER A 75 12.78 14.57 19.01
N ALA A 76 13.14 14.48 17.72
CA ALA A 76 12.63 15.41 16.71
C ALA A 76 11.11 15.20 16.58
N SER A 77 10.34 16.15 17.10
CA SER A 77 8.87 16.10 16.98
C SER A 77 8.45 16.42 15.55
N LEU A 78 7.23 16.01 15.18
CA LEU A 78 6.65 16.38 13.88
C LEU A 78 6.60 17.91 13.72
N PHE A 79 6.38 18.63 14.82
CA PHE A 79 6.30 20.08 14.85
C PHE A 79 7.66 20.75 14.64
N ASP A 80 8.72 20.22 15.26
CA ASP A 80 10.09 20.72 15.02
C ASP A 80 10.49 20.52 13.56
N ALA A 81 10.13 19.37 12.96
CA ALA A 81 10.38 19.12 11.55
C ALA A 81 9.61 20.11 10.65
N TYR A 82 8.34 20.40 10.96
CA TYR A 82 7.54 21.37 10.21
C TYR A 82 8.14 22.78 10.26
N ASP A 83 8.51 23.24 11.46
CA ASP A 83 9.11 24.57 11.63
C ASP A 83 10.45 24.67 10.89
N ARG A 84 11.27 23.61 10.90
CA ARG A 84 12.51 23.57 10.11
C ARG A 84 12.30 23.58 8.61
N ILE A 85 11.32 22.84 8.13
CA ILE A 85 10.99 22.82 6.69
C ILE A 85 10.47 24.21 6.26
N ARG A 86 9.67 24.86 7.11
CA ARG A 86 9.15 26.20 6.88
C ARG A 86 10.27 27.23 6.77
N ASP A 87 11.25 27.17 7.65
CA ASP A 87 12.38 28.11 7.69
C ASP A 87 13.29 28.01 6.45
N ILE A 88 13.45 26.81 5.88
CA ILE A 88 14.39 26.57 4.77
C ILE A 88 13.75 26.87 3.39
N VAL A 89 12.45 26.60 3.19
CA VAL A 89 11.88 26.50 1.83
C VAL A 89 10.62 27.36 1.60
N GLY A 90 9.95 27.87 2.64
CA GLY A 90 8.78 28.76 2.49
C GLY A 90 7.48 28.09 2.00
N VAL A 91 6.54 28.89 1.48
CA VAL A 91 5.14 28.50 1.20
C VAL A 91 5.00 27.49 0.04
N SER A 92 5.93 27.47 -0.92
CA SER A 92 5.87 26.60 -2.11
C SER A 92 5.93 25.11 -1.76
N LEU A 93 6.73 24.73 -0.75
CA LEU A 93 6.83 23.34 -0.31
C LEU A 93 5.58 22.87 0.44
N ALA A 94 4.85 23.77 1.12
CA ALA A 94 3.59 23.40 1.77
C ALA A 94 2.54 22.92 0.75
N LEU A 95 2.52 23.49 -0.45
CA LEU A 95 1.65 23.05 -1.54
C LEU A 95 2.04 21.67 -2.07
N ILE A 96 3.35 21.42 -2.24
CA ILE A 96 3.88 20.13 -2.68
C ILE A 96 3.58 19.05 -1.63
N LEU A 97 3.85 19.31 -0.36
CA LEU A 97 3.54 18.39 0.74
C LEU A 97 2.05 18.06 0.79
N LYS A 98 1.19 19.08 0.67
CA LYS A 98 -0.27 18.88 0.59
C LYS A 98 -0.64 17.94 -0.56
N GLN A 99 -0.02 18.10 -1.73
CA GLN A 99 -0.28 17.23 -2.88
C GLN A 99 0.16 15.78 -2.61
N ILE A 100 1.33 15.58 -2.00
CA ILE A 100 1.83 14.24 -1.63
C ILE A 100 0.87 13.56 -0.63
N PHE A 101 0.42 14.28 0.39
CA PHE A 101 -0.57 13.76 1.36
C PHE A 101 -1.89 13.40 0.70
N GLN A 102 -2.32 14.16 -0.31
CA GLN A 102 -3.54 13.85 -1.06
C GLN A 102 -3.38 12.59 -1.91
N SER A 103 -2.25 12.43 -2.60
CA SER A 103 -1.95 11.23 -3.42
C SER A 103 -1.96 9.96 -2.56
N SER A 104 -1.26 9.97 -1.41
CA SER A 104 -1.24 8.83 -0.48
C SER A 104 -2.65 8.45 0.01
N SER A 105 -3.49 9.45 0.32
CA SER A 105 -4.88 9.22 0.75
C SER A 105 -5.75 8.57 -0.33
N VAL A 106 -5.49 8.84 -1.62
CA VAL A 106 -6.21 8.22 -2.73
C VAL A 106 -5.80 6.76 -2.87
N ILE A 107 -4.50 6.47 -2.88
CA ILE A 107 -3.97 5.10 -2.96
C ILE A 107 -4.50 4.25 -1.81
N ALA A 108 -4.54 4.77 -0.59
CA ALA A 108 -5.11 4.09 0.57
C ALA A 108 -6.60 3.74 0.39
N THR A 109 -7.36 4.58 -0.32
CA THR A 109 -8.78 4.31 -0.59
C THR A 109 -8.95 3.16 -1.58
N ILE A 110 -8.13 3.15 -2.64
CA ILE A 110 -8.14 2.10 -3.67
C ILE A 110 -7.65 0.77 -3.09
N ALA A 111 -6.55 0.77 -2.35
CA ALA A 111 -6.04 -0.42 -1.66
C ALA A 111 -7.07 -0.97 -0.67
N GLY A 112 -7.73 -0.09 0.08
CA GLY A 112 -8.83 -0.50 0.92
C GLY A 112 -9.93 -1.21 0.13
N GLN A 113 -10.37 -0.63 -1.00
CA GLN A 113 -11.41 -1.22 -1.84
C GLN A 113 -11.04 -2.64 -2.28
N ALA A 114 -9.81 -2.84 -2.74
CA ALA A 114 -9.31 -4.17 -3.09
C ALA A 114 -9.41 -5.16 -1.92
N VAL A 115 -9.04 -4.74 -0.70
CA VAL A 115 -9.11 -5.60 0.49
C VAL A 115 -10.55 -5.91 0.90
N SER A 116 -11.46 -4.93 0.93
CA SER A 116 -12.84 -5.15 1.39
C SER A 116 -13.69 -5.93 0.39
N GLU A 117 -13.50 -5.70 -0.91
CA GLU A 117 -14.17 -6.49 -1.94
C GLU A 117 -13.58 -7.89 -2.04
N GLY A 118 -12.26 -8.05 -1.84
CA GLY A 118 -11.60 -9.34 -1.89
C GLY A 118 -11.85 -10.23 -0.66
N PHE A 119 -11.66 -9.69 0.55
CA PHE A 119 -11.73 -10.49 1.79
C PHE A 119 -13.10 -10.45 2.47
N LEU A 120 -13.83 -9.33 2.38
CA LEU A 120 -15.08 -9.12 3.12
C LEU A 120 -16.33 -9.18 2.23
N ASN A 121 -16.15 -9.31 0.89
CA ASN A 121 -17.20 -9.18 -0.12
C ASN A 121 -18.13 -7.97 0.10
N TRP A 122 -17.62 -6.90 0.72
CA TRP A 122 -18.40 -5.76 1.14
C TRP A 122 -18.19 -4.57 0.20
N ARG A 123 -19.24 -4.21 -0.55
CA ARG A 123 -19.23 -3.09 -1.49
C ARG A 123 -19.85 -1.85 -0.85
N VAL A 124 -19.00 -0.85 -0.59
CA VAL A 124 -19.40 0.44 -0.04
C VAL A 124 -18.95 1.55 -1.00
N SER A 125 -19.72 2.64 -1.11
CA SER A 125 -19.30 3.80 -1.90
C SER A 125 -17.90 4.29 -1.46
N PRO A 126 -17.00 4.63 -2.41
CA PRO A 126 -15.66 5.13 -2.09
C PRO A 126 -15.65 6.33 -1.15
N ILE A 127 -16.67 7.19 -1.23
CA ILE A 127 -16.76 8.41 -0.43
C ILE A 127 -17.18 8.10 1.00
N THR A 128 -18.18 7.23 1.16
CA THR A 128 -18.62 6.75 2.48
C THR A 128 -17.48 6.05 3.19
N ARG A 129 -16.76 5.19 2.47
CA ARG A 129 -15.58 4.50 2.99
C ARG A 129 -14.49 5.49 3.41
N ARG A 130 -14.18 6.48 2.57
CA ARG A 130 -13.16 7.50 2.86
C ARG A 130 -13.54 8.35 4.06
N LEU A 131 -14.81 8.71 4.20
CA LEU A 131 -15.30 9.48 5.34
C LEU A 131 -15.23 8.64 6.62
N LEU A 132 -15.72 7.40 6.58
CA LEU A 132 -15.73 6.50 7.75
C LEU A 132 -14.32 6.24 8.27
N THR A 133 -13.39 5.84 7.38
CA THR A 133 -11.99 5.56 7.75
C THR A 133 -11.27 6.81 8.27
N ARG A 134 -11.53 7.99 7.70
CA ARG A 134 -11.00 9.26 8.23
C ARG A 134 -11.61 9.62 9.58
N LEU A 135 -12.91 9.44 9.78
CA LEU A 135 -13.55 9.74 11.05
C LEU A 135 -12.99 8.84 12.16
N ILE A 136 -12.87 7.54 11.90
CA ILE A 136 -12.28 6.58 12.84
C ILE A 136 -10.82 6.95 13.17
N ALA A 137 -10.05 7.46 12.22
CA ALA A 137 -8.67 7.90 12.46
C ALA A 137 -8.58 9.26 13.18
N VAL A 138 -9.46 10.21 12.86
CA VAL A 138 -9.42 11.58 13.39
C VAL A 138 -9.95 11.65 14.82
N ILE A 139 -10.98 10.87 15.18
CA ILE A 139 -11.57 10.87 16.53
C ILE A 139 -10.53 10.62 17.64
N PRO A 140 -9.73 9.53 17.62
CA PRO A 140 -8.73 9.28 18.66
C PRO A 140 -7.62 10.33 18.64
N SER A 141 -7.21 10.79 17.46
CA SER A 141 -6.21 11.85 17.33
C SER A 141 -6.69 13.17 17.94
N MET A 142 -7.95 13.54 17.70
CA MET A 142 -8.57 14.75 18.23
C MET A 142 -8.74 14.66 19.76
N ALA A 143 -9.17 13.50 20.27
CA ALA A 143 -9.31 13.29 21.70
C ALA A 143 -7.97 13.48 22.44
N VAL A 144 -6.89 12.89 21.91
CA VAL A 144 -5.53 13.05 22.47
C VAL A 144 -5.04 14.49 22.34
N ALA A 145 -5.31 15.15 21.22
CA ALA A 145 -4.93 16.55 21.00
C ALA A 145 -5.58 17.49 22.03
N ILE A 146 -6.84 17.26 22.39
CA ILE A 146 -7.56 18.08 23.38
C ILE A 146 -7.08 17.78 24.81
N ALA A 147 -6.83 16.50 25.13
CA ALA A 147 -6.48 16.10 26.50
C ALA A 147 -5.01 16.36 26.87
N VAL A 148 -4.07 16.10 25.95
CA VAL A 148 -2.62 16.08 26.22
C VAL A 148 -1.84 17.11 25.39
N GLY A 149 -2.39 17.53 24.24
CA GLY A 149 -1.73 18.48 23.34
C GLY A 149 -0.61 17.86 22.49
N ARG A 150 0.39 18.66 22.11
CA ARG A 150 1.49 18.28 21.20
C ARG A 150 2.23 16.98 21.58
N PRO A 151 2.69 16.77 22.84
CA PRO A 151 3.44 15.56 23.17
C PRO A 151 2.59 14.29 23.03
N GLY A 152 1.28 14.38 23.33
CA GLY A 152 0.37 13.25 23.13
C GLY A 152 0.20 12.87 21.65
N ILE A 153 0.21 13.85 20.74
CA ILE A 153 0.16 13.61 19.29
C ILE A 153 1.43 12.89 18.83
N ASP A 154 2.61 13.32 19.27
CA ASP A 154 3.87 12.66 18.90
C ASP A 154 3.91 11.21 19.41
N THR A 155 3.48 10.96 20.64
CA THR A 155 3.36 9.59 21.17
C THR A 155 2.36 8.76 20.36
N LEU A 156 1.23 9.34 19.96
CA LEU A 156 0.23 8.67 19.14
C LEU A 156 0.77 8.33 17.74
N LEU A 157 1.58 9.22 17.15
CA LEU A 157 2.25 8.97 15.87
C LEU A 157 3.22 7.79 15.97
N VAL A 158 4.05 7.74 17.02
CA VAL A 158 4.95 6.61 17.27
C VAL A 158 4.15 5.33 17.50
N ALA A 159 3.09 5.38 18.31
CA ALA A 159 2.22 4.22 18.56
C ALA A 159 1.58 3.67 17.27
N SER A 160 1.18 4.55 16.34
CA SER A 160 0.66 4.14 15.03
C SER A 160 1.69 3.33 14.22
N GLN A 161 2.97 3.74 14.25
CA GLN A 161 4.03 3.00 13.58
C GLN A 161 4.24 1.61 14.20
N VAL A 162 4.12 1.51 15.52
CA VAL A 162 4.26 0.23 16.23
C VAL A 162 3.11 -0.72 15.88
N ILE A 163 1.87 -0.21 15.83
CA ILE A 163 0.72 -1.00 15.39
C ILE A 163 0.93 -1.50 13.96
N LEU A 164 1.41 -0.64 13.06
CA LEU A 164 1.72 -1.03 11.68
C LEU A 164 2.81 -2.11 11.62
N ALA A 165 3.86 -1.98 12.44
CA ALA A 165 4.93 -2.97 12.54
C ALA A 165 4.42 -4.35 13.02
N ILE A 166 3.42 -4.38 13.91
CA ILE A 166 2.77 -5.63 14.36
C ILE A 166 1.97 -6.26 13.22
N VAL A 167 1.27 -5.46 12.42
CA VAL A 167 0.40 -5.96 11.33
C VAL A 167 1.20 -6.46 10.12
N LEU A 168 2.32 -5.81 9.80
CA LEU A 168 3.13 -6.08 8.62
C LEU A 168 3.55 -7.57 8.45
N PRO A 169 4.08 -8.30 9.46
CA PRO A 169 4.48 -9.70 9.29
C PRO A 169 3.33 -10.65 8.95
N PHE A 170 2.11 -10.37 9.45
CA PHE A 170 0.92 -11.16 9.13
C PHE A 170 0.46 -10.99 7.69
N ILE A 171 0.73 -9.83 7.07
CA ILE A 171 0.40 -9.56 5.68
C ILE A 171 1.47 -10.12 4.74
N THR A 172 2.75 -10.01 5.12
CA THR A 172 3.87 -10.39 4.26
C THR A 172 4.09 -11.89 4.17
N LEU A 173 3.82 -12.66 5.23
CA LEU A 173 3.94 -14.14 5.20
C LEU A 173 3.05 -14.78 4.11
N PRO A 174 1.72 -14.56 4.05
CA PRO A 174 0.89 -15.12 3.00
C PRO A 174 1.27 -14.58 1.62
N LEU A 175 1.76 -13.34 1.52
CA LEU A 175 2.25 -12.78 0.26
C LEU A 175 3.47 -13.54 -0.28
N ILE A 176 4.43 -13.88 0.58
CA ILE A 176 5.60 -14.68 0.19
C ILE A 176 5.17 -16.08 -0.25
N TYR A 177 4.24 -16.70 0.48
CA TYR A 177 3.70 -18.01 0.10
C TYR A 177 3.00 -17.98 -1.26
N LEU A 178 2.15 -16.98 -1.50
CA LEU A 178 1.40 -16.85 -2.76
C LEU A 178 2.30 -16.53 -3.95
N THR A 179 3.33 -15.70 -3.75
CA THR A 179 4.29 -15.34 -4.82
C THR A 179 5.29 -16.46 -5.13
N SER A 180 5.54 -17.37 -4.18
CA SER A 180 6.36 -18.58 -4.39
C SER A 180 5.55 -19.75 -4.98
N SER A 181 4.22 -19.72 -4.90
CA SER A 181 3.37 -20.81 -5.38
C SER A 181 3.18 -20.79 -6.90
N LYS A 182 3.69 -21.84 -7.56
CA LYS A 182 3.48 -22.12 -9.00
C LYS A 182 2.02 -22.24 -9.38
N THR A 183 1.14 -22.63 -8.46
CA THR A 183 -0.29 -22.76 -8.74
C THR A 183 -0.96 -21.40 -8.93
N VAL A 184 -0.43 -20.35 -8.30
CA VAL A 184 -1.04 -19.01 -8.30
C VAL A 184 -0.41 -18.09 -9.34
N MET A 185 0.90 -18.21 -9.60
CA MET A 185 1.67 -17.29 -10.46
C MET A 185 1.78 -17.72 -11.95
N ARG A 186 0.93 -18.64 -12.44
CA ARG A 186 0.93 -19.07 -13.84
C ARG A 186 0.09 -18.16 -14.73
N VAL A 187 0.67 -17.71 -15.84
CA VAL A 187 0.02 -16.86 -16.85
C VAL A 187 -0.12 -17.64 -18.16
N ARG A 188 -1.31 -17.67 -18.78
CA ARG A 188 -1.52 -18.31 -20.09
C ARG A 188 -0.82 -17.51 -21.20
N LYS A 189 -0.12 -18.20 -22.10
CA LYS A 189 0.51 -17.57 -23.28
C LYS A 189 -0.61 -17.04 -24.21
N PRO A 190 -0.38 -15.94 -24.93
CA PRO A 190 -1.31 -15.54 -25.97
C PRO A 190 -1.31 -16.60 -27.08
N ASP A 191 -2.49 -17.02 -27.54
CA ASP A 191 -2.69 -17.88 -28.71
C ASP A 191 -2.14 -17.18 -29.96
N ALA A 192 -0.82 -17.25 -30.17
CA ALA A 192 -0.23 -16.88 -31.42
C ALA A 192 -0.32 -18.11 -32.33
N LEU A 193 -1.25 -18.04 -33.29
CA LEU A 193 -1.41 -18.91 -34.48
C LEU A 193 -2.37 -20.10 -34.35
N VAL A 194 -3.68 -19.81 -34.32
CA VAL A 194 -4.63 -20.61 -35.14
C VAL A 194 -4.34 -20.27 -36.61
N SER A 195 -3.30 -20.87 -37.17
CA SER A 195 -3.17 -21.18 -38.61
C SER A 195 -1.76 -21.69 -38.91
N THR A 196 -1.50 -22.95 -38.58
CA THR A 196 -0.99 -23.96 -39.52
C THR A 196 -0.70 -25.27 -38.77
N VAL A 197 -1.58 -26.24 -39.01
CA VAL A 197 -1.44 -27.71 -38.90
C VAL A 197 -0.15 -28.22 -38.24
N SER A 198 -0.27 -28.88 -37.08
CA SER A 198 0.08 -30.30 -36.91
C SER A 198 -0.30 -30.79 -35.52
N GLU A 199 -0.87 -31.99 -35.51
CA GLU A 199 -1.31 -32.76 -34.36
C GLU A 199 -0.19 -33.00 -33.32
N THR A 200 -0.62 -33.34 -32.10
CA THR A 200 0.19 -33.88 -30.99
C THR A 200 1.09 -32.92 -30.22
N ASN A 201 0.54 -31.88 -29.58
CA ASN A 201 1.20 -31.35 -28.38
C ASN A 201 0.22 -30.98 -27.27
N ASN A 202 0.53 -31.46 -26.08
CA ASN A 202 -0.29 -31.45 -24.89
C ASN A 202 -0.78 -30.04 -24.54
N ALA A 203 -2.10 -29.86 -24.39
CA ALA A 203 -2.78 -28.63 -23.95
C ALA A 203 -2.40 -28.15 -22.52
N TRP A 204 -1.28 -28.65 -21.98
CA TRP A 204 -0.74 -28.42 -20.65
C TRP A 204 0.53 -27.54 -20.65
N ASP A 205 1.07 -27.14 -21.82
CA ASP A 205 2.35 -26.40 -21.93
C ASP A 205 2.21 -24.91 -22.30
N ASP A 206 0.97 -24.40 -22.27
CA ASP A 206 0.64 -23.07 -22.77
C ASP A 206 0.60 -21.98 -21.68
N THR A 207 1.36 -22.20 -20.60
CA THR A 207 1.43 -21.29 -19.45
C THR A 207 2.88 -20.96 -19.11
N ILE A 208 3.18 -19.67 -18.93
CA ILE A 208 4.46 -19.17 -18.43
C ILE A 208 4.37 -19.03 -16.91
N ASP A 209 5.36 -19.59 -16.22
CA ASP A 209 5.49 -19.54 -14.77
C ASP A 209 6.24 -18.26 -14.34
N TYR A 210 5.58 -17.41 -13.54
CA TYR A 210 6.17 -16.22 -12.92
C TYR A 210 6.44 -16.41 -11.42
N SER A 211 6.36 -17.64 -10.91
CA SER A 211 6.66 -17.91 -9.50
C SER A 211 8.09 -17.51 -9.15
N ASN A 212 8.26 -17.02 -7.93
CA ASN A 212 9.58 -16.69 -7.42
C ASN A 212 10.46 -17.94 -7.39
N GLY A 213 11.65 -17.84 -7.99
CA GLY A 213 12.66 -18.87 -7.87
C GLY A 213 13.02 -19.15 -6.40
N THR A 214 13.55 -20.34 -6.13
CA THR A 214 13.93 -20.75 -4.78
C THR A 214 14.88 -19.75 -4.12
N GLY A 215 15.83 -19.18 -4.87
CA GLY A 215 16.74 -18.15 -4.37
C GLY A 215 16.04 -16.87 -3.93
N THR A 216 15.16 -16.32 -4.76
CA THR A 216 14.37 -15.11 -4.43
C THR A 216 13.46 -15.35 -3.23
N THR A 217 12.88 -16.55 -3.12
CA THR A 217 12.06 -16.94 -1.97
C THR A 217 12.89 -17.01 -0.67
N ILE A 218 14.11 -17.54 -0.72
CA ILE A 218 15.03 -17.55 0.43
C ILE A 218 15.38 -16.13 0.85
N VAL A 219 15.72 -15.25 -0.10
CA VAL A 219 16.00 -13.83 0.20
C VAL A 219 14.78 -13.14 0.80
N ALA A 220 13.59 -13.36 0.25
CA ALA A 220 12.34 -12.80 0.78
C ALA A 220 12.06 -13.29 2.21
N CYS A 221 12.30 -14.57 2.49
CA CYS A 221 12.20 -15.15 3.83
C CYS A 221 13.24 -14.55 4.80
N GLY A 222 14.46 -14.31 4.33
CA GLY A 222 15.52 -13.64 5.09
C GLY A 222 15.14 -12.20 5.46
N ILE A 223 14.65 -11.42 4.49
CA ILE A 223 14.16 -10.05 4.75
C ILE A 223 12.98 -10.08 5.73
N TRP A 224 12.06 -11.02 5.56
CA TRP A 224 10.93 -11.20 6.47
C TRP A 224 11.38 -11.49 7.90
N LEU A 225 12.39 -12.35 8.08
CA LEU A 225 12.93 -12.69 9.40
C LEU A 225 13.63 -11.48 10.05
N VAL A 226 14.40 -10.71 9.27
CA VAL A 226 15.03 -9.46 9.75
C VAL A 226 13.95 -8.46 10.17
N MET A 227 12.93 -8.27 9.34
CA MET A 227 11.80 -7.38 9.63
C MET A 227 11.05 -7.81 10.90
N LEU A 228 10.77 -9.11 11.05
CA LEU A 228 10.12 -9.66 12.24
C LEU A 228 10.94 -9.41 13.49
N THR A 229 12.24 -9.68 13.42
CA THR A 229 13.17 -9.50 14.56
C THR A 229 13.28 -8.03 14.94
N ALA A 230 13.40 -7.13 13.96
CA ALA A 230 13.47 -5.69 14.21
C ALA A 230 12.17 -5.15 14.82
N ASN A 231 11.01 -5.57 14.30
CA ASN A 231 9.71 -5.18 14.84
C ASN A 231 9.52 -5.70 16.27
N LEU A 232 9.89 -6.96 16.53
CA LEU A 232 9.84 -7.56 17.86
C LEU A 232 10.75 -6.81 18.83
N TYR A 233 11.97 -6.46 18.41
CA TYR A 233 12.90 -5.67 19.21
C TYR A 233 12.29 -4.32 19.62
N VAL A 234 11.69 -3.58 18.67
CA VAL A 234 11.04 -2.29 18.95
C VAL A 234 9.88 -2.46 19.94
N ILE A 235 9.04 -3.48 19.75
CA ILE A 235 7.91 -3.74 20.64
C ILE A 235 8.38 -4.09 22.05
N VAL A 236 9.36 -4.99 22.17
CA VAL A 236 9.94 -5.38 23.47
C VAL A 236 10.57 -4.19 24.17
N THR A 237 11.31 -3.36 23.43
CA THR A 237 11.92 -2.13 23.97
C THR A 237 10.87 -1.14 24.46
N LEU A 238 9.73 -1.01 23.77
CA LEU A 238 8.62 -0.17 24.21
C LEU A 238 7.91 -0.73 25.44
N ILE A 239 7.68 -2.05 25.50
CA ILE A 239 7.00 -2.71 26.64
C ILE A 239 7.86 -2.69 27.90
N LEU A 240 9.18 -2.90 27.77
CA LEU A 240 10.13 -2.86 28.89
C LEU A 240 10.35 -1.43 29.45
N GLY A 241 9.67 -0.43 28.89
CA GLY A 241 9.75 0.96 29.34
C GLY A 241 11.00 1.62 28.80
N ALA A 242 10.90 2.16 27.58
CA ALA A 242 11.85 3.16 27.12
C ALA A 242 11.80 4.37 28.07
N ARG A 243 12.88 4.56 28.84
CA ARG A 243 13.23 5.87 29.40
C ARG A 243 13.74 6.77 28.29
#